data_AF-A0A8I1MPJ0-F1
#
_entry.id   AF-A0A8I1MPJ0-F1
#
_cell.length_a   1.000
_cell.length_b   1.000
_cell.length_c   1.000
_cell.angle_alpha   90.00
_cell.angle_beta   90.00
_cell.angle_gamma   90.00
#
_symmetry.space_group_name_H-M   'P 1'
#
loop_
_entity.id
_entity.type
_entity.pdbx_description
1 polymer ?
#
loop_
_entity_poly.entity_id
_entity_poly.type
_entity_poly.pdbx_seq_one_letter_code
_entity_poly.pdbx_strand_id
1 'polypeptide(L)'
;MKQLHVAFSAYIDANGHWPQEPESLWDKPTRQYGEWWIEELKPYAGSSNVWHCATVSRKTSDLPLQKQPVIHYTPTMFDENRQTPFKWPRQPWFIEIGNMHGNGALICFPDGSVQSLNQVLGTSQK
;
A
#
# COMPACT_ATOMS: atom_id res chain seq x y z
N MET A 1 5.41 5.26 -1.29
CA MET A 1 4.57 5.39 -0.06
C MET A 1 4.02 6.79 0.16
N LYS A 2 4.81 7.86 0.36
CA LYS A 2 4.24 9.20 0.57
C LYS A 2 3.28 9.68 -0.53
N GLN A 3 3.65 9.47 -1.81
CA GLN A 3 2.76 9.78 -2.93
C GLN A 3 1.50 8.90 -2.96
N LEU A 4 1.60 7.65 -2.51
CA LEU A 4 0.45 6.75 -2.38
C LEU A 4 -0.50 7.23 -1.28
N HIS A 5 0.03 7.69 -0.14
CA HIS A 5 -0.76 8.33 0.92
C HIS A 5 -1.52 9.55 0.39
N VAL A 6 -0.86 10.44 -0.34
CA VAL A 6 -1.52 11.58 -1.00
C VAL A 6 -2.66 11.14 -1.93
N ALA A 7 -2.44 10.09 -2.73
CA ALA A 7 -3.46 9.57 -3.63
C ALA A 7 -4.69 9.02 -2.88
N PHE A 8 -4.48 8.27 -1.79
CA PHE A 8 -5.59 7.79 -0.95
C PHE A 8 -6.30 8.91 -0.21
N SER A 9 -5.58 9.92 0.31
CA SER A 9 -6.19 11.10 0.91
C SER A 9 -7.08 11.83 -0.11
N ALA A 10 -6.58 12.05 -1.33
CA ALA A 10 -7.35 12.66 -2.41
C ALA A 10 -8.57 11.82 -2.82
N TYR A 11 -8.44 10.49 -2.83
CA TYR A 11 -9.58 9.59 -3.07
C TYR A 11 -10.65 9.76 -1.99
N ILE A 12 -10.28 9.73 -0.70
CA ILE A 12 -11.23 9.90 0.41
C ILE A 12 -11.90 11.27 0.32
N ASP A 13 -11.15 12.32 -0.01
CA ASP A 13 -11.68 13.66 -0.16
C ASP A 13 -12.71 13.74 -1.28
N ALA A 14 -12.44 13.13 -2.43
CA ALA A 14 -13.33 13.16 -3.59
C ALA A 14 -14.56 12.26 -3.45
N ASN A 15 -14.41 11.07 -2.86
CA ASN A 15 -15.47 10.04 -2.85
C ASN A 15 -16.20 9.93 -1.50
N GLY A 16 -15.63 10.50 -0.44
CA GLY A 16 -16.22 10.42 0.89
C GLY A 16 -15.98 9.10 1.62
N HIS A 17 -15.18 8.18 1.09
CA HIS A 17 -14.89 6.88 1.69
C HIS A 17 -13.52 6.34 1.25
N TRP A 18 -13.03 5.31 1.95
CA TRP A 18 -11.85 4.54 1.52
C TRP A 18 -12.18 3.71 0.26
N PRO A 19 -11.25 3.48 -0.69
CA PRO A 19 -11.51 2.62 -1.84
C PRO A 19 -12.01 1.24 -1.42
N GLN A 20 -13.12 0.79 -2.02
CA GLN A 20 -13.75 -0.49 -1.70
C GLN A 20 -13.44 -1.49 -2.80
N GLU A 21 -12.60 -2.47 -2.48
CA GLU A 21 -12.29 -3.54 -3.44
C GLU A 21 -13.54 -4.39 -3.70
N PRO A 22 -13.89 -4.68 -4.98
CA PRO A 22 -15.00 -5.57 -5.28
C PRO A 22 -14.77 -6.96 -4.70
N GLU A 23 -15.80 -7.54 -4.06
CA GLU A 23 -15.73 -8.90 -3.49
C GLU A 23 -15.27 -9.95 -4.51
N SER A 24 -15.60 -9.73 -5.79
CA SER A 24 -15.18 -10.59 -6.90
C SER A 24 -13.65 -10.73 -7.05
N LEU A 25 -12.85 -9.88 -6.38
CA LEU A 25 -11.38 -9.91 -6.39
C LEU A 25 -10.77 -10.72 -5.25
N TRP A 26 -11.53 -11.06 -4.20
CA TRP A 26 -10.98 -11.68 -2.98
C TRP A 26 -10.32 -13.04 -3.23
N ASP A 27 -10.85 -13.80 -4.18
CA ASP A 27 -10.31 -15.11 -4.60
C ASP A 27 -9.46 -15.04 -5.89
N LYS A 28 -9.16 -13.84 -6.40
CA LYS A 28 -8.45 -13.68 -7.66
C LYS A 28 -6.93 -13.75 -7.48
N PRO A 29 -6.18 -14.10 -8.55
CA PRO A 29 -4.73 -14.04 -8.52
C PRO A 29 -4.22 -12.65 -8.13
N THR A 30 -3.14 -12.57 -7.36
CA THR A 30 -2.53 -11.33 -6.84
C THR A 30 -2.24 -10.27 -7.90
N ARG A 31 -2.05 -10.68 -9.16
CA ARG A 31 -1.91 -9.78 -10.30
C ARG A 31 -3.17 -8.97 -10.57
N GLN A 32 -4.33 -9.62 -10.67
CA GLN A 32 -5.61 -8.95 -10.92
C GLN A 32 -5.98 -8.03 -9.76
N TYR A 33 -5.71 -8.48 -8.53
CA TYR A 33 -5.82 -7.67 -7.32
C TYR A 33 -5.00 -6.37 -7.43
N GLY A 34 -3.72 -6.47 -7.79
CA GLY A 34 -2.86 -5.29 -7.92
C GLY A 34 -3.22 -4.39 -9.10
N GLU A 35 -3.66 -4.97 -10.22
CA GLU A 35 -4.12 -4.23 -11.40
C GLU A 35 -5.36 -3.39 -11.09
N TRP A 36 -6.31 -3.92 -10.31
CA TRP A 36 -7.47 -3.15 -9.85
C TRP A 36 -7.06 -1.93 -9.02
N TRP A 37 -6.18 -2.10 -8.03
CA TRP A 37 -5.69 -1.00 -7.20
C TRP A 37 -5.01 0.11 -8.01
N ILE A 38 -4.23 -0.26 -9.02
CA ILE A 38 -3.59 0.70 -9.92
C ILE A 38 -4.62 1.49 -10.71
N GLU A 39 -5.61 0.82 -11.29
CA GLU A 39 -6.64 1.47 -12.11
C GLU A 39 -7.59 2.34 -11.26
N GLU A 40 -8.02 1.85 -10.10
CA GLU A 40 -8.92 2.57 -9.18
C GLU A 40 -8.31 3.91 -8.71
N LEU A 41 -7.01 3.90 -8.40
CA LEU A 41 -6.32 5.12 -7.94
C LEU A 41 -5.70 5.96 -9.05
N LYS A 42 -5.76 5.51 -10.30
CA LYS A 42 -5.15 6.21 -11.44
C LYS A 42 -5.52 7.70 -11.52
N PRO A 43 -6.77 8.14 -11.27
CA PRO A 43 -7.13 9.56 -11.30
C PRO A 43 -6.43 10.40 -10.23
N TYR A 44 -6.00 9.78 -9.12
CA TYR A 44 -5.45 10.47 -7.94
C TYR A 44 -3.93 10.30 -7.81
N ALA A 45 -3.39 9.18 -8.29
CA ALA A 45 -1.98 8.83 -8.15
C ALA A 45 -1.07 9.44 -9.23
N GLY A 46 -1.63 9.78 -10.40
CA GLY A 46 -0.90 10.33 -11.55
C GLY A 46 0.05 9.35 -12.26
N SER A 47 0.59 8.35 -11.55
CA SER A 47 1.44 7.31 -12.12
C SER A 47 1.31 6.01 -11.32
N SER A 48 1.30 4.87 -12.02
CA SER A 48 1.33 3.54 -11.37
C SER A 48 2.62 3.29 -10.58
N ASN A 49 3.70 4.02 -10.87
CA ASN A 49 4.98 3.88 -10.16
C ASN A 49 4.89 4.23 -8.66
N VAL A 50 3.83 4.93 -8.21
CA VAL A 50 3.64 5.20 -6.76
C VAL A 50 3.48 3.92 -5.94
N TRP A 51 3.04 2.83 -6.60
CA TRP A 51 2.87 1.50 -6.02
C TRP A 51 4.19 0.71 -5.94
N HIS A 52 5.27 1.20 -6.55
CA HIS A 52 6.52 0.46 -6.66
C HIS A 52 7.59 0.99 -5.72
N CYS A 53 8.03 0.13 -4.79
CA CYS A 53 9.30 0.31 -4.10
C CYS A 53 10.48 -0.03 -5.01
N ALA A 54 11.45 0.89 -5.12
CA ALA A 54 12.68 0.67 -5.90
C ALA A 54 13.49 -0.55 -5.43
N THR A 55 13.54 -0.81 -4.12
CA THR A 55 14.26 -1.97 -3.57
C THR A 55 13.56 -3.28 -3.92
N VAL A 56 12.22 -3.32 -3.84
CA VAL A 56 11.45 -4.48 -4.29
C VAL A 56 11.68 -4.72 -5.78
N SER A 57 11.56 -3.69 -6.63
CA SER A 57 11.80 -3.81 -8.08
C SER A 57 13.17 -4.39 -8.42
N ARG A 58 14.23 -3.96 -7.71
CA ARG A 58 15.59 -4.48 -7.91
C ARG A 58 15.72 -5.94 -7.45
N LYS A 59 15.04 -6.32 -6.37
CA LYS A 59 15.09 -7.69 -5.83
C LYS A 59 14.24 -8.68 -6.62
N THR A 60 13.24 -8.20 -7.36
CA THR A 60 12.34 -9.04 -8.16
C THR A 60 12.62 -8.97 -9.66
N SER A 61 13.63 -8.21 -10.09
CA SER A 61 13.94 -8.00 -11.53
C SER A 61 14.19 -9.30 -12.30
N ASP A 62 14.78 -10.29 -11.62
CA ASP A 62 15.18 -11.56 -12.24
C ASP A 62 14.03 -12.59 -12.26
N LEU A 63 12.90 -12.27 -11.62
CA LEU A 63 11.72 -13.11 -11.67
C LEU A 63 11.00 -12.95 -13.01
N PRO A 64 10.41 -14.02 -13.57
CA PRO A 64 9.49 -13.91 -14.69
C PRO A 64 8.40 -12.88 -14.41
N LEU A 65 8.00 -12.09 -15.40
CA LEU A 65 7.02 -11.00 -15.24
C LEU A 65 5.74 -11.46 -14.53
N GLN A 66 5.26 -12.67 -14.82
CA GLN A 66 4.05 -13.23 -14.20
C GLN A 66 4.21 -13.45 -12.69
N LYS A 67 5.44 -13.60 -12.20
CA LYS A 67 5.81 -13.77 -10.79
C LYS A 67 6.24 -12.46 -10.12
N GLN A 68 6.44 -11.37 -10.88
CA GLN A 68 6.72 -10.07 -10.31
C GLN A 68 5.44 -9.49 -9.68
N PRO A 69 5.51 -8.97 -8.44
CA PRO A 69 4.37 -8.33 -7.80
C PRO A 69 3.98 -7.05 -8.56
N VAL A 70 2.67 -6.88 -8.79
CA VAL A 70 2.14 -5.70 -9.50
C VAL A 70 2.17 -4.46 -8.62
N ILE A 71 1.88 -4.63 -7.33
CA ILE A 71 1.97 -3.59 -6.30
C ILE A 71 2.95 -4.04 -5.22
N HIS A 72 3.73 -3.11 -4.66
CA HIS A 72 4.72 -3.41 -3.62
C HIS A 72 4.24 -3.02 -2.22
N TYR A 73 3.07 -2.38 -2.12
CA TYR A 73 2.45 -1.93 -0.89
C TYR A 73 1.01 -2.43 -0.85
N THR A 74 0.66 -3.19 0.17
CA THR A 74 -0.70 -3.71 0.38
C THR A 74 -1.51 -2.72 1.20
N PRO A 75 -2.65 -2.22 0.71
CA PRO A 75 -3.56 -1.39 1.48
C PRO A 75 -4.27 -2.17 2.59
N THR A 76 -4.59 -1.48 3.67
CA THR A 76 -5.52 -1.98 4.67
C THR A 76 -6.94 -1.83 4.16
N MET A 77 -7.76 -2.85 4.39
CA MET A 77 -9.18 -2.81 4.07
C MET A 77 -9.94 -2.11 5.20
N PHE A 78 -10.54 -0.98 4.87
CA PHE A 78 -11.44 -0.22 5.73
C PHE A 78 -12.85 -0.28 5.17
N ASP A 79 -13.84 -0.08 6.05
CA ASP A 79 -15.22 0.10 5.64
C ASP A 79 -15.43 1.41 4.85
N GLU A 80 -16.65 1.62 4.36
CA GLU A 80 -17.05 2.81 3.61
C GLU A 80 -17.14 4.08 4.47
N ASN A 81 -16.93 4.00 5.79
CA ASN A 81 -17.00 5.18 6.64
C ASN A 81 -15.73 6.02 6.48
N ARG A 82 -15.90 7.26 6.01
CA ARG A 82 -14.85 8.27 5.81
C ARG A 82 -13.85 8.38 6.97
N GLN A 83 -14.32 8.21 8.21
CA GLN A 83 -13.51 8.44 9.41
C GLN A 83 -12.73 7.19 9.87
N THR A 84 -13.11 6.00 9.42
CA THR A 84 -12.47 4.75 9.86
C THR A 84 -10.96 4.72 9.58
N PRO A 85 -10.45 5.16 8.41
CA PRO A 85 -9.01 5.19 8.15
C PRO A 85 -8.22 6.09 9.13
N PHE A 86 -8.86 7.06 9.77
CA PHE A 86 -8.22 8.01 10.69
C PHE A 86 -8.46 7.71 12.16
N LYS A 87 -9.35 6.76 12.47
CA LYS A 87 -9.83 6.49 13.83
C LYS A 87 -8.72 6.03 14.78
N TRP A 88 -7.74 5.30 14.26
CA TRP A 88 -6.60 4.80 15.04
C TRP A 88 -5.28 5.26 14.41
N PRO A 89 -4.55 6.20 15.05
CA PRO A 89 -3.32 6.77 14.46
C PRO A 89 -2.22 5.73 14.16
N ARG A 90 -2.24 4.59 14.85
CA ARG A 90 -1.28 3.50 14.65
C ARG A 90 -1.81 2.34 13.81
N GLN A 91 -3.00 2.46 13.24
CA GLN A 91 -3.47 1.47 12.26
C GLN A 91 -2.82 1.78 10.91
N PRO A 92 -2.09 0.83 10.30
CA PRO A 92 -1.49 1.03 9.00
C PRO A 92 -2.51 1.40 7.94
N TRP A 93 -2.12 2.29 7.02
CA TRP A 93 -2.78 2.44 5.73
C TRP A 93 -2.18 1.48 4.71
N PHE A 94 -0.86 1.37 4.67
CA PHE A 94 -0.13 0.51 3.74
C PHE A 94 0.99 -0.23 4.43
N ILE A 95 1.25 -1.46 4.00
CA ILE A 95 2.40 -2.26 4.42
C ILE A 95 3.14 -2.77 3.18
N GLU A 96 4.46 -2.64 3.16
CA GLU A 96 5.30 -3.22 2.10
C GLU A 96 5.26 -4.75 2.16
N ILE A 97 5.18 -5.40 0.99
CA ILE A 97 5.00 -6.87 0.85
C ILE A 97 6.15 -7.74 1.38
N GLY A 98 7.15 -7.16 2.04
CA GLY A 98 8.25 -7.90 2.68
C GLY A 98 9.30 -7.02 3.33
N ASN A 99 10.25 -7.64 4.04
CA ASN A 99 11.41 -6.95 4.62
C ASN A 99 12.50 -6.74 3.55
N MET A 100 12.26 -5.82 2.62
CA MET A 100 13.21 -5.59 1.53
C MET A 100 14.40 -4.72 1.93
N HIS A 101 14.28 -3.93 2.99
CA HIS A 101 15.29 -2.96 3.44
C HIS A 101 16.09 -3.45 4.66
N GLY A 102 15.87 -4.68 5.13
CA GLY A 102 16.55 -5.28 6.27
C GLY A 102 15.97 -4.90 7.64
N ASN A 103 15.22 -3.80 7.75
CA ASN A 103 14.70 -3.28 9.02
C ASN A 103 13.19 -3.57 9.25
N GLY A 104 12.67 -4.62 8.63
CA GLY A 104 11.25 -4.94 8.59
C GLY A 104 10.54 -4.25 7.40
N ALA A 105 9.29 -4.66 7.15
CA ALA A 105 8.46 -4.02 6.12
C ALA A 105 8.25 -2.54 6.43
N LEU A 106 8.24 -1.69 5.40
CA LEU A 106 7.83 -0.29 5.54
C LEU A 106 6.32 -0.19 5.74
N ILE A 107 5.90 0.66 6.67
CA ILE A 107 4.51 0.86 7.08
C ILE A 107 4.18 2.35 6.93
N CYS A 108 3.07 2.67 6.27
CA CYS A 108 2.53 4.03 6.20
C CYS A 108 1.37 4.15 7.20
N PHE A 109 1.33 5.24 7.95
CA PHE A 109 0.25 5.56 8.88
C PHE A 109 -0.69 6.63 8.32
N PRO A 110 -1.85 6.89 8.97
CA PRO A 110 -2.84 7.85 8.49
C PRO A 110 -2.32 9.28 8.39
N ASP A 111 -1.31 9.65 9.20
CA ASP A 111 -0.65 10.95 9.16
C ASP A 111 0.38 11.09 8.03
N GLY A 112 0.56 10.04 7.22
CA GLY A 112 1.54 9.99 6.13
C GLY A 112 2.97 9.70 6.60
N SER A 113 3.18 9.48 7.90
CA SER A 113 4.47 9.01 8.40
C SER A 113 4.75 7.60 7.89
N VAL A 114 6.03 7.33 7.61
CA VAL A 114 6.50 6.02 7.15
C VAL A 114 7.57 5.54 8.12
N GLN A 115 7.35 4.36 8.70
CA GLN A 115 8.27 3.72 9.63
C GLN A 115 8.47 2.27 9.23
N SER A 116 9.62 1.69 9.54
CA SER A 116 9.82 0.24 9.39
C SER A 116 9.22 -0.52 10.56
N LEU A 117 8.83 -1.78 10.35
CA LEU A 117 8.23 -2.62 11.39
C LEU A 117 9.08 -2.67 12.68
N ASN A 118 10.40 -2.79 12.57
CA ASN A 118 11.26 -2.82 13.75
C ASN A 118 11.26 -1.50 14.54
N GLN A 119 11.17 -0.35 13.84
CA GLN A 119 11.00 0.95 14.52
C GLN A 119 9.67 1.01 15.28
N VAL A 120 8.60 0.49 14.67
CA VAL A 120 7.27 0.42 15.29
C VAL A 120 7.28 -0.43 16.56
N LEU A 121 8.05 -1.52 16.56
CA LEU A 121 8.21 -2.46 17.67
C LEU A 121 9.23 -2.02 18.72
N GLY A 122 9.98 -0.94 18.48
CA GLY A 122 11.06 -0.50 19.37
C GLY A 122 12.27 -1.45 19.38
N THR A 123 12.39 -2.36 18.41
CA THR A 123 13.51 -3.28 18.27
C THR A 123 14.58 -2.61 17.40
N SER A 124 15.69 -2.17 18.02
CA SER A 124 16.87 -1.74 17.25
C SER A 124 17.56 -2.99 16.68
N GLN A 125 18.05 -2.93 15.44
CA GLN A 125 18.96 -3.95 14.92
C GLN A 125 20.19 -3.99 15.83
N LYS A 126 20.52 -5.18 16.36
CA LYS A 126 21.82 -5.46 16.98
C LYS A 126 22.88 -5.63 15.92
#